data_AF-A0A1Y4VLS2-F1
#
_entry.id   AF-A0A1Y4VLS2-F1
#
_cell.length_a   1.000
_cell.length_b   1.000
_cell.length_c   1.000
_cell.angle_alpha   90.00
_cell.angle_beta   90.00
_cell.angle_gamma   90.00
#
_symmetry.space_group_name_H-M   'P 1'
#
loop_
_entity.id
_entity.type
_entity.pdbx_description
1 polymer ?
#
loop_
_entity_poly.entity_id
_entity_poly.type
_entity_poly.pdbx_seq_one_letter_code
_entity_poly.pdbx_strand_id
1 'polypeptide(L)'
;MINYIQLLDTAEERDFFVSLYEMYSQPLYRAALAILKDSAAAEDMVQETFLTLIDHIDRVTHRNPVKTWNYLLTILRHLCFDARNEKSPELPSNMETDHARTASDADIENDYMKQELGALLRDLILEMDYPYQDVIFLQYFHNMNSREIGDALHLKPENVRQIARRAREQLRKKLTERGYV
;
A
#
# COMPACT_ATOMS: atom_id res chain seq x y z
N MET A 1 -7.91 -19.20 -12.42
CA MET A 1 -7.52 -19.86 -11.16
C MET A 1 -6.61 -21.08 -11.38
N ILE A 2 -6.93 -22.01 -12.29
CA ILE A 2 -6.15 -23.26 -12.49
C ILE A 2 -4.68 -23.03 -12.90
N ASN A 3 -4.31 -21.89 -13.48
CA ASN A 3 -2.95 -21.64 -13.96
C ASN A 3 -1.96 -21.12 -12.89
N TYR A 4 -2.43 -20.57 -11.77
CA TYR A 4 -1.57 -19.94 -10.75
C TYR A 4 -0.84 -20.96 -9.86
N ILE A 5 -1.48 -22.10 -9.65
CA ILE A 5 -1.06 -23.14 -8.70
C ILE A 5 0.24 -23.83 -9.15
N GLN A 6 0.56 -23.80 -10.44
CA GLN A 6 1.77 -24.42 -10.99
C GLN A 6 3.06 -23.64 -10.70
N LEU A 7 2.94 -22.38 -10.27
CA LEU A 7 4.08 -21.51 -9.96
C LEU A 7 4.54 -21.63 -8.49
N LEU A 8 3.82 -22.41 -7.67
CA LEU A 8 4.13 -22.61 -6.26
C LEU A 8 4.77 -24.00 -6.04
N ASP A 9 5.92 -24.01 -5.38
CA ASP A 9 6.79 -25.18 -5.26
C ASP A 9 6.16 -26.28 -4.39
N THR A 10 5.55 -25.92 -3.27
CA THR A 10 5.05 -26.89 -2.28
C THR A 10 3.52 -26.99 -2.26
N ALA A 11 3.01 -28.13 -1.77
CA ALA A 11 1.56 -28.30 -1.58
C ALA A 11 1.01 -27.35 -0.51
N GLU A 12 1.80 -27.08 0.54
CA GLU A 12 1.43 -26.16 1.62
C GLU A 12 1.29 -24.72 1.12
N GLU A 13 2.20 -24.25 0.27
CA GLU A 13 2.10 -22.92 -0.35
C GLU A 13 0.88 -22.81 -1.27
N ARG A 14 0.57 -23.88 -2.02
CA ARG A 14 -0.62 -23.93 -2.88
C ARG A 14 -1.90 -23.79 -2.06
N ASP A 15 -2.04 -24.58 -1.00
CA ASP A 15 -3.21 -24.52 -0.12
C ASP A 15 -3.32 -23.17 0.58
N PHE A 16 -2.18 -22.62 1.02
CA PHE A 16 -2.13 -21.28 1.59
C PHE A 16 -2.59 -20.22 0.59
N PHE A 17 -2.06 -20.23 -0.63
CA PHE A 17 -2.46 -19.30 -1.67
C PHE A 17 -3.95 -19.39 -2.01
N VAL A 18 -4.50 -20.60 -2.14
CA VAL A 18 -5.94 -20.80 -2.39
C VAL A 18 -6.77 -20.15 -1.28
N SER A 19 -6.40 -20.37 -0.02
CA SER A 19 -7.12 -19.76 1.11
C SER A 19 -7.06 -18.23 1.12
N LEU A 20 -5.93 -17.64 0.69
CA LEU A 20 -5.80 -16.18 0.54
C LEU A 20 -6.68 -15.68 -0.60
N TYR A 21 -6.71 -16.39 -1.73
CA TYR A 21 -7.54 -16.03 -2.87
C TYR A 21 -9.03 -16.06 -2.49
N GLU A 22 -9.49 -17.14 -1.86
CA GLU A 22 -10.89 -17.26 -1.41
C GLU A 22 -11.28 -16.15 -0.42
N MET A 23 -10.36 -15.79 0.48
CA MET A 23 -10.61 -14.78 1.50
C MET A 23 -10.60 -13.35 0.95
N TYR A 24 -9.67 -13.01 0.06
CA TYR A 24 -9.38 -11.63 -0.30
C TYR A 24 -9.76 -11.22 -1.72
N SER A 25 -9.99 -12.15 -2.65
CA SER A 25 -10.32 -11.83 -4.06
C SER A 25 -11.54 -10.92 -4.19
N GLN A 26 -12.64 -11.26 -3.52
CA GLN A 26 -13.88 -10.49 -3.62
C GLN A 26 -13.80 -9.09 -2.97
N PRO A 27 -13.22 -8.92 -1.76
CA PRO A 27 -12.92 -7.60 -1.20
C PRO A 27 -11.98 -6.76 -2.08
N LEU A 28 -10.91 -7.34 -2.61
CA LEU A 28 -9.97 -6.66 -3.51
C LEU A 28 -10.67 -6.21 -4.79
N TYR A 29 -11.51 -7.06 -5.39
CA TYR A 29 -12.31 -6.69 -6.56
C TYR A 29 -13.21 -5.48 -6.29
N ARG A 30 -13.87 -5.42 -5.13
CA ARG A 30 -14.70 -4.26 -4.75
C ARG A 30 -13.86 -2.97 -4.61
N ALA A 31 -12.66 -3.07 -4.06
CA ALA A 31 -11.74 -1.95 -3.96
C ALA A 31 -11.26 -1.48 -5.34
N ALA A 32 -10.85 -2.41 -6.22
CA ALA A 32 -10.44 -2.12 -7.58
C ALA A 32 -11.56 -1.46 -8.39
N LEU A 33 -12.77 -2.01 -8.32
CA LEU A 33 -13.95 -1.46 -8.98
C LEU A 33 -14.29 -0.05 -8.47
N ALA A 34 -14.07 0.21 -7.18
CA ALA A 34 -14.27 1.54 -6.63
C ALA A 34 -13.30 2.58 -7.21
N ILE A 35 -12.06 2.17 -7.54
CA ILE A 35 -11.01 3.03 -8.12
C ILE A 35 -11.19 3.20 -9.63
N LEU A 36 -11.36 2.09 -10.35
CA LEU A 36 -11.31 2.03 -11.81
C LEU A 36 -12.67 2.27 -12.49
N LYS A 37 -13.78 1.98 -11.81
CA LYS A 37 -15.15 2.04 -12.35
C LYS A 37 -15.36 1.19 -13.63
N ASP A 38 -14.52 0.18 -13.83
CA ASP A 38 -14.55 -0.75 -14.96
C ASP A 38 -14.38 -2.17 -14.40
N SER A 39 -15.33 -3.07 -14.67
CA SER A 39 -15.33 -4.42 -14.13
C SER A 39 -14.22 -5.29 -14.71
N ALA A 40 -13.95 -5.19 -16.01
CA ALA A 40 -12.91 -6.00 -16.66
C ALA A 40 -11.53 -5.55 -16.15
N ALA A 41 -11.28 -4.24 -16.13
CA ALA A 41 -10.03 -3.71 -15.60
C ALA A 41 -9.86 -4.04 -14.10
N ALA A 42 -10.94 -4.03 -13.31
CA ALA A 42 -10.89 -4.43 -11.91
C ALA A 42 -10.55 -5.91 -11.72
N GLU A 43 -11.11 -6.82 -12.53
CA GLU A 43 -10.75 -8.24 -12.52
C GLU A 43 -9.27 -8.44 -12.87
N ASP A 44 -8.78 -7.74 -13.89
CA ASP A 44 -7.38 -7.83 -14.32
C ASP A 44 -6.42 -7.38 -13.20
N MET A 45 -6.70 -6.26 -12.51
CA MET A 45 -5.84 -5.78 -11.42
C MET A 45 -5.84 -6.72 -10.20
N VAL A 46 -6.97 -7.39 -9.92
CA VAL A 46 -7.00 -8.41 -8.87
C VAL A 46 -6.15 -9.61 -9.26
N GLN A 47 -6.24 -10.07 -10.51
CA GLN A 47 -5.41 -11.17 -11.00
C GLN A 47 -3.92 -10.82 -10.91
N GLU A 48 -3.54 -9.63 -11.36
CA GLU A 48 -2.15 -9.17 -11.29
C GLU A 48 -1.65 -9.07 -9.84
N THR A 49 -2.49 -8.58 -8.91
CA THR A 49 -2.16 -8.56 -7.47
C THR A 49 -1.82 -9.95 -6.93
N PHE A 50 -2.59 -10.97 -7.32
CA PHE A 50 -2.34 -12.34 -6.91
C PHE A 50 -1.16 -12.98 -7.64
N LEU A 51 -0.86 -12.55 -8.87
CA LEU A 51 0.37 -12.95 -9.56
C LEU A 51 1.59 -12.42 -8.82
N THR A 52 1.62 -11.13 -8.46
CA THR A 52 2.68 -10.54 -7.63
C THR A 52 2.81 -11.25 -6.29
N LEU A 53 1.70 -11.71 -5.70
CA LEU A 53 1.72 -12.43 -4.43
C LEU A 53 2.42 -13.79 -4.52
N ILE A 54 2.39 -14.48 -5.66
CA ILE A 54 3.05 -15.79 -5.83
C ILE A 54 4.55 -15.64 -5.56
N ASP A 55 5.18 -14.61 -6.14
CA ASP A 55 6.61 -14.34 -5.99
C ASP A 55 6.98 -13.83 -4.58
N HIS A 56 5.99 -13.48 -3.77
CA HIS A 56 6.15 -12.84 -2.46
C HIS A 56 5.27 -13.48 -1.37
N ILE A 57 4.95 -14.77 -1.52
CA ILE A 57 4.01 -15.46 -0.63
C ILE A 57 4.53 -15.54 0.82
N ASP A 58 5.85 -15.46 1.00
CA ASP A 58 6.55 -15.37 2.29
C ASP A 58 6.28 -14.05 3.05
N ARG A 59 5.78 -13.02 2.36
CA ARG A 59 5.49 -11.70 2.96
C ARG A 59 4.16 -11.62 3.69
N VAL A 60 3.31 -12.63 3.53
CA VAL A 60 1.98 -12.70 4.11
C VAL A 60 1.85 -13.89 5.06
N THR A 61 0.91 -13.80 6.00
CA THR A 61 0.68 -14.89 6.96
C THR A 61 -0.77 -14.88 7.46
N HIS A 62 -1.31 -16.07 7.73
CA HIS A 62 -2.59 -16.22 8.43
C HIS A 62 -2.59 -15.63 9.83
N ARG A 63 -1.42 -15.58 10.49
CA ARG A 63 -1.31 -15.09 11.87
C ARG A 63 -1.56 -13.59 12.00
N ASN A 64 -1.54 -12.86 10.88
CA ASN A 64 -1.74 -11.43 10.85
C ASN A 64 -2.58 -11.04 9.61
N PRO A 65 -3.91 -11.26 9.64
CA PRO A 65 -4.78 -10.99 8.51
C PRO A 65 -4.82 -9.51 8.13
N VAL A 66 -4.65 -8.60 9.11
CA VAL A 66 -4.59 -7.16 8.86
C VAL A 66 -3.34 -6.79 8.04
N LYS A 67 -2.17 -7.32 8.42
CA LYS A 67 -0.93 -7.11 7.67
C LYS A 67 -1.06 -7.67 6.25
N THR A 68 -1.60 -8.88 6.11
CA THR A 68 -1.82 -9.52 4.81
C THR A 68 -2.78 -8.70 3.93
N TRP A 69 -3.92 -8.29 4.47
CA TRP A 69 -4.88 -7.42 3.77
C TRP A 69 -4.22 -6.14 3.27
N ASN A 70 -3.46 -5.45 4.13
CA ASN A 70 -2.82 -4.19 3.77
C ASN A 70 -1.76 -4.37 2.68
N TYR A 71 -1.01 -5.48 2.69
CA TYR A 71 -0.07 -5.80 1.62
C TYR A 71 -0.77 -5.89 0.27
N LEU A 72 -1.82 -6.73 0.20
CA LEU A 72 -2.56 -6.97 -1.04
C LEU A 72 -3.26 -5.70 -1.53
N LEU A 73 -3.85 -4.93 -0.62
CA LEU A 73 -4.51 -3.67 -0.95
C LEU A 73 -3.51 -2.63 -1.49
N THR A 74 -2.29 -2.61 -0.94
CA THR A 74 -1.22 -1.70 -1.39
C THR A 74 -0.79 -2.01 -2.83
N ILE A 75 -0.57 -3.29 -3.15
CA ILE A 75 -0.25 -3.74 -4.51
C ILE A 75 -1.40 -3.39 -5.47
N LEU A 76 -2.63 -3.80 -5.12
CA LEU A 76 -3.81 -3.55 -5.94
C LEU A 76 -4.00 -2.07 -6.25
N ARG A 77 -3.87 -1.22 -5.22
CA ARG A 77 -4.06 0.21 -5.36
C ARG A 77 -3.02 0.82 -6.27
N HIS A 78 -1.76 0.38 -6.16
CA HIS A 78 -0.71 0.81 -7.06
C HIS A 78 -1.05 0.49 -8.52
N LEU A 79 -1.39 -0.77 -8.79
CA LEU A 79 -1.76 -1.25 -10.13
C LEU A 79 -2.97 -0.48 -10.69
N CYS A 80 -4.00 -0.24 -9.87
CA CYS A 80 -5.18 0.52 -10.29
C CYS A 80 -4.84 1.98 -10.65
N PHE A 81 -3.98 2.65 -9.87
CA PHE A 81 -3.61 4.03 -10.16
C PHE A 81 -2.69 4.13 -11.37
N ASP A 82 -1.80 3.17 -11.55
CA ASP A 82 -0.94 3.08 -12.73
C ASP A 82 -1.78 2.87 -14.00
N ALA A 83 -2.68 1.88 -14.01
CA ALA A 83 -3.60 1.62 -15.11
C ALA A 83 -4.54 2.81 -15.42
N ARG A 84 -4.91 3.59 -14.42
CA ARG A 84 -5.70 4.82 -14.61
C ARG A 84 -4.88 5.93 -15.26
N ASN A 85 -3.60 6.05 -14.91
CA ASN A 85 -2.70 7.07 -15.44
C ASN A 85 -2.17 6.71 -16.83
N GLU A 86 -2.05 5.44 -17.21
CA GLU A 86 -1.73 5.06 -18.61
C GLU A 86 -2.83 5.50 -19.61
N LYS A 87 -4.07 5.64 -19.16
CA LYS A 87 -5.19 6.18 -19.96
C LYS A 87 -5.22 7.71 -20.04
N SER A 88 -4.35 8.42 -19.32
CA SER A 88 -4.26 9.88 -19.32
C SER A 88 -2.80 10.29 -19.21
N PRO A 89 -2.11 10.67 -20.31
CA PRO A 89 -0.64 10.78 -20.35
C PRO A 89 -0.15 12.06 -19.66
N GLU A 90 -0.36 12.17 -18.36
CA GLU A 90 0.30 13.12 -17.49
C GLU A 90 0.59 12.39 -16.18
N LEU A 91 1.89 12.27 -15.86
CA LEU A 91 2.34 12.12 -14.48
C LEU A 91 1.53 13.12 -13.62
N PRO A 92 0.97 12.75 -12.46
CA PRO A 92 0.26 13.73 -11.64
C PRO A 92 1.27 14.79 -11.18
N SER A 93 1.27 15.91 -11.90
CA SER A 93 2.09 17.08 -11.66
C SER A 93 1.43 17.97 -10.60
N ASN A 94 0.12 17.92 -10.43
CA ASN A 94 -0.58 18.86 -9.55
C ASN A 94 -1.81 18.15 -8.97
N MET A 95 -1.86 17.91 -7.65
CA MET A 95 -3.10 17.59 -6.95
C MET A 95 -3.17 18.50 -5.72
N GLU A 96 -4.11 19.44 -5.79
CA GLU A 96 -4.41 20.45 -4.79
C GLU A 96 -5.04 19.81 -3.54
N THR A 97 -4.65 20.31 -2.38
CA THR A 97 -5.05 19.80 -1.06
C THR A 97 -6.29 20.52 -0.58
N ASP A 98 -7.36 19.80 -0.21
CA ASP A 98 -8.50 20.35 0.53
C ASP A 98 -8.76 19.51 1.79
N HIS A 99 -8.39 20.03 2.96
CA HIS A 99 -8.67 19.39 4.25
C HIS A 99 -8.92 20.42 5.37
N ALA A 100 -10.07 20.27 6.04
CA ALA A 100 -10.48 21.02 7.23
C ALA A 100 -9.99 20.35 8.53
N ARG A 101 -9.67 21.19 9.53
CA ARG A 101 -8.96 20.87 10.80
C ARG A 101 -9.89 20.95 12.01
N THR A 102 -9.57 20.24 13.09
CA THR A 102 -9.70 20.73 14.49
C THR A 102 -8.88 19.89 15.49
N ALA A 103 -8.43 20.53 16.58
CA ALA A 103 -7.47 20.05 17.59
C ALA A 103 -8.04 20.15 19.03
N SER A 104 -7.44 19.47 20.02
CA SER A 104 -6.98 20.06 21.31
C SER A 104 -6.42 19.04 22.33
N ASP A 105 -5.28 19.42 22.94
CA ASP A 105 -4.80 19.38 24.34
C ASP A 105 -4.68 18.08 25.21
N ALA A 106 -3.42 17.62 25.30
CA ALA A 106 -2.46 17.64 26.43
C ALA A 106 -2.58 16.76 27.71
N ASP A 107 -1.44 16.08 27.95
CA ASP A 107 -0.71 15.74 29.19
C ASP A 107 -0.96 14.43 29.99
N ILE A 108 -0.47 13.32 29.42
CA ILE A 108 0.09 12.12 30.10
C ILE A 108 1.45 11.75 29.42
N GLU A 109 2.42 12.66 29.54
CA GLU A 109 3.19 13.21 28.43
C GLU A 109 4.43 12.45 27.87
N ASN A 110 4.70 11.16 28.15
CA ASN A 110 5.92 10.51 27.58
C ASN A 110 5.67 9.16 26.89
N ASP A 111 4.91 8.25 27.51
CA ASP A 111 4.44 7.05 26.81
C ASP A 111 3.23 7.35 25.93
N TYR A 112 2.36 8.29 26.33
CA TYR A 112 1.32 8.84 25.47
C TYR A 112 1.93 9.53 24.27
N MET A 113 2.94 10.39 24.46
CA MET A 113 3.56 11.14 23.34
C MET A 113 4.16 10.22 22.27
N LYS A 114 4.73 9.06 22.63
CA LYS A 114 5.19 8.08 21.64
C LYS A 114 4.05 7.36 20.94
N GLN A 115 2.98 7.01 21.66
CA GLN A 115 1.80 6.39 21.07
C GLN A 115 1.02 7.35 20.17
N GLU A 116 0.91 8.61 20.60
CA GLU A 116 0.27 9.73 19.91
C GLU A 116 1.07 10.12 18.68
N LEU A 117 2.40 10.27 18.78
CA LEU A 117 3.25 10.49 17.61
C LEU A 117 3.14 9.30 16.63
N GLY A 118 3.07 8.07 17.14
CA GLY A 118 2.85 6.88 16.33
C GLY A 118 1.48 6.85 15.65
N ALA A 119 0.43 7.30 16.34
CA ALA A 119 -0.92 7.42 15.78
C ALA A 119 -0.98 8.53 14.73
N LEU A 120 -0.46 9.71 15.06
CA LEU A 120 -0.30 10.82 14.14
C LEU A 120 0.45 10.40 12.88
N LEU A 121 1.61 9.74 13.01
CA LEU A 121 2.35 9.26 11.85
C LEU A 121 1.54 8.30 10.99
N ARG A 122 0.75 7.40 11.58
CA ARG A 122 -0.16 6.53 10.83
C ARG A 122 -1.19 7.35 10.06
N ASP A 123 -1.85 8.30 10.72
CA ASP A 123 -2.88 9.14 10.10
C ASP A 123 -2.29 9.99 8.97
N LEU A 124 -1.12 10.60 9.20
CA LEU A 124 -0.41 11.36 8.19
C LEU A 124 -0.01 10.53 6.98
N ILE A 125 0.36 9.26 7.18
CA ILE A 125 0.66 8.31 6.09
C ILE A 125 -0.62 7.96 5.33
N LEU A 126 -1.74 7.74 6.02
CA LEU A 126 -3.03 7.43 5.39
C LEU A 126 -3.59 8.62 4.59
N GLU A 127 -3.23 9.85 4.94
CA GLU A 127 -3.54 11.07 4.18
C GLU A 127 -2.63 11.31 2.97
N MET A 128 -1.58 10.51 2.74
CA MET A 128 -0.67 10.76 1.62
C MET A 128 -1.26 10.27 0.31
N ASP A 129 -1.10 11.07 -0.74
CA ASP A 129 -1.49 10.66 -2.07
C ASP A 129 -0.60 9.53 -2.61
N TYR A 130 -1.12 8.83 -3.63
CA TYR A 130 -0.32 7.95 -4.47
C TYR A 130 0.84 8.74 -5.10
N PRO A 131 2.06 8.17 -5.23
CA PRO A 131 2.49 6.83 -4.80
C PRO A 131 3.10 6.80 -3.38
N TYR A 132 3.04 7.90 -2.64
CA TYR A 132 3.80 8.08 -1.41
C TYR A 132 3.34 7.16 -0.27
N GLN A 133 2.02 7.03 -0.09
CA GLN A 133 1.45 6.17 0.94
C GLN A 133 1.87 4.71 0.71
N ASP A 134 1.74 4.18 -0.51
CA ASP A 134 2.04 2.78 -0.83
C ASP A 134 3.50 2.43 -0.52
N VAL A 135 4.43 3.27 -0.99
CA VAL A 135 5.87 3.05 -0.80
C VAL A 135 6.26 3.13 0.68
N ILE A 136 5.77 4.14 1.43
CA ILE A 136 6.05 4.26 2.86
C ILE A 136 5.41 3.11 3.63
N PHE A 137 4.22 2.66 3.24
CA PHE A 137 3.55 1.58 3.93
C PHE A 137 4.33 0.27 3.82
N LEU A 138 4.75 -0.12 2.60
CA LEU A 138 5.59 -1.30 2.40
C LEU A 138 6.94 -1.19 3.10
N GLN A 139 7.57 -0.01 3.05
CA GLN A 139 8.87 0.19 3.67
C GLN A 139 8.83 0.02 5.20
N TYR A 140 7.84 0.62 5.88
CA TYR A 140 7.83 0.69 7.34
C TYR A 140 6.97 -0.37 8.02
N PHE A 141 5.88 -0.83 7.40
CA PHE A 141 4.99 -1.85 7.99
C PHE A 141 5.30 -3.26 7.50
N HIS A 142 5.89 -3.40 6.30
CA HIS A 142 6.33 -4.67 5.75
C HIS A 142 7.85 -4.87 5.79
N ASN A 143 8.61 -3.89 6.29
CA ASN A 143 10.08 -3.92 6.36
C ASN A 143 10.75 -4.21 5.02
N MET A 144 10.13 -3.78 3.92
CA MET A 144 10.64 -4.05 2.58
C MET A 144 11.71 -3.02 2.19
N ASN A 145 12.77 -3.50 1.56
CA ASN A 145 13.80 -2.63 0.99
C ASN A 145 13.39 -2.10 -0.39
N SER A 146 14.12 -1.11 -0.93
CA SER A 146 13.73 -0.47 -2.20
C SER A 146 13.74 -1.40 -3.41
N ARG A 147 14.47 -2.52 -3.38
CA ARG A 147 14.44 -3.52 -4.44
C ARG A 147 13.14 -4.32 -4.34
N GLU A 148 12.85 -4.87 -3.17
CA GLU A 148 11.63 -5.66 -2.92
C GLU A 148 10.35 -4.85 -3.21
N ILE A 149 10.31 -3.57 -2.83
CA ILE A 149 9.19 -2.68 -3.17
C ILE A 149 9.11 -2.43 -4.69
N GLY A 150 10.27 -2.30 -5.34
CA GLY A 150 10.34 -2.14 -6.78
C GLY A 150 9.79 -3.35 -7.52
N ASP A 151 10.14 -4.55 -7.06
CA ASP A 151 9.65 -5.81 -7.62
C ASP A 151 8.12 -5.93 -7.39
N ALA A 152 7.63 -5.67 -6.17
CA ALA A 152 6.21 -5.78 -5.84
C ALA A 152 5.31 -4.71 -6.49
N LEU A 153 5.85 -3.54 -6.82
CA LEU A 153 5.09 -2.43 -7.42
C LEU A 153 5.47 -2.19 -8.89
N HIS A 154 6.27 -3.05 -9.52
CA HIS A 154 6.80 -2.86 -10.88
C HIS A 154 7.52 -1.50 -11.10
N LEU A 155 8.22 -1.01 -10.07
CA LEU A 155 8.98 0.24 -10.10
C LEU A 155 10.49 -0.02 -10.13
N LYS A 156 11.25 0.89 -10.76
CA LYS A 156 12.72 0.89 -10.59
C LYS A 156 13.08 1.19 -9.13
N PRO A 157 14.06 0.49 -8.51
CA PRO A 157 14.47 0.76 -7.13
C PRO A 157 14.90 2.21 -6.86
N GLU A 158 15.41 2.91 -7.88
CA GLU A 158 15.73 4.33 -7.81
C GLU A 158 14.48 5.21 -7.68
N ASN A 159 13.41 4.89 -8.42
CA ASN A 159 12.12 5.59 -8.30
C ASN A 159 11.56 5.39 -6.89
N VAL A 160 11.63 4.17 -6.34
CA VAL A 160 11.21 3.89 -4.96
C VAL A 160 11.96 4.76 -3.96
N ARG A 161 13.29 4.90 -4.09
CA ARG A 161 14.09 5.77 -3.22
C ARG A 161 13.66 7.23 -3.30
N GLN A 162 13.38 7.72 -4.50
CA GLN A 162 12.93 9.09 -4.73
C GLN A 162 11.54 9.34 -4.14
N ILE A 163 10.59 8.42 -4.34
CA ILE A 163 9.24 8.48 -3.75
C ILE A 163 9.36 8.48 -2.22
N ALA A 164 10.12 7.54 -1.65
CA ALA A 164 10.31 7.45 -0.20
C ALA A 164 10.97 8.69 0.39
N ARG A 165 11.91 9.31 -0.33
CA ARG A 165 12.52 10.60 0.09
C ARG A 165 11.47 11.70 0.15
N ARG A 166 10.73 11.92 -0.94
CA ARG A 166 9.67 12.95 -1.00
C ARG A 166 8.58 12.70 0.05
N ALA A 167 8.23 11.44 0.27
CA ALA A 167 7.25 11.06 1.28
C ALA A 167 7.73 11.42 2.70
N ARG A 168 8.99 11.15 3.05
CA ARG A 168 9.58 11.59 4.32
C ARG A 168 9.65 13.10 4.47
N GLU A 169 9.91 13.83 3.38
CA GLU A 169 9.89 15.29 3.36
C GLU A 169 8.48 15.83 3.66
N GLN A 170 7.43 15.24 3.08
CA GLN A 170 6.04 15.60 3.37
C GLN A 170 5.66 15.33 4.83
N LEU A 171 6.03 14.16 5.37
CA LEU A 171 5.80 13.83 6.77
C LEU A 171 6.53 14.82 7.70
N ARG A 172 7.79 15.13 7.41
CA ARG A 172 8.57 16.10 8.19
C ARG A 172 7.89 17.48 8.19
N LYS A 173 7.45 17.96 7.02
CA LYS A 173 6.73 19.24 6.91
C LYS A 173 5.45 19.24 7.76
N LYS A 174 4.62 18.20 7.64
CA LYS A 174 3.37 18.07 8.40
C LYS A 174 3.59 17.95 9.92
N LEU A 175 4.72 17.38 10.34
CA LEU A 175 5.12 17.30 11.77
C LEU A 175 5.61 18.65 12.30
N THR A 176 6.41 19.38 11.53
CA THR A 176 6.86 20.74 11.89
C THR A 176 5.70 21.71 12.00
N GLU A 177 4.73 21.67 11.08
CA GLU A 177 3.50 22.48 11.16
C GLU A 177 2.65 22.19 12.40
N ARG A 178 2.81 21.01 13.00
CA ARG A 178 2.13 20.58 14.23
C ARG A 178 3.01 20.70 15.48
N GLY A 179 4.23 21.23 15.38
CA GLY A 179 5.12 21.50 16.52
C GLY A 179 5.92 20.31 17.04
N TYR A 180 5.99 19.20 16.31
CA TYR A 180 6.74 18.00 16.74
C TYR A 180 8.23 18.02 16.36
N VAL A 181 8.63 18.82 15.36
CA VAL A 181 10.01 18.90 14.81
C VAL A 181 10.38 20.32 14.42
#